data_AF-A0A532TRQ5-F1
#
_entry.id   AF-A0A532TRQ5-F1
#
_cell.length_a   1.000
_cell.length_b   1.000
_cell.length_c   1.000
_cell.angle_alpha   90.00
_cell.angle_beta   90.00
_cell.angle_gamma   90.00
#
_symmetry.space_group_name_H-M   'P 1'
#
loop_
_entity.id
_entity.type
_entity.pdbx_description
1 polymer ?
#
loop_
_entity_poly.entity_id
_entity_poly.type
_entity_poly.pdbx_seq_one_letter_code
_entity_poly.pdbx_strand_id
1 'polypeptide(L)'
;MSIHGNQQILPLFTTRQSLLPIKEYDELALAFYLLTKNYKHNERVISFSRLLWPFLCVQGAIGTHIILDGLEVFSKKGKISNPPRQPVIGHLLRNVENLTKSEQLNKIIEVLSYIDKEAEEIGLGEESKYQKLKINSLINPEFLQTLAKLLPLVEFKPVSEYMPLETVFTTEQALDVAEKYRKTIDYMKGNALRWNTQTELIGKEVDEWFIDLNVQLKDINTRYSSQINKTSQIIDSNQMKDQIALESDKSDQWKVNEKRRVIENISVLFKTVERQIEDIIKKNKFYTQSEILKSRVFNDLTEPFENHFKYLINEGNNFVSMVTSLTQKYMELKERAFQIDEEAKKKLEEFGSSLNSKLKDRDRDLSTFEKEKQEKISEIESIRIRLEELYSQIKKIIHFSNGNCLQEAKDLLSWSLSDNQSELFSRPIQWIYMPLYVMFIEKKDTMEEKMELILPGIVTNDPNNIYQEISDTMVNFKKTFKERIEEDMALRSNFEFSSENKNLIDDKSLAKKIQQGISILRSYAIINDEIEKTIRSNLNLILKP
;
A
#
# COMPACT_ATOMS: atom_id res chain seq x y z
N MET A 1 50.23 -20.21 -8.21
CA MET A 1 51.06 -19.05 -8.62
C MET A 1 52.27 -18.99 -7.72
N SER A 2 53.51 -18.98 -8.24
CA SER A 2 54.68 -18.68 -7.42
C SER A 2 54.75 -17.17 -7.19
N ILE A 3 54.43 -16.75 -5.97
CA ILE A 3 54.49 -15.35 -5.57
C ILE A 3 55.96 -15.01 -5.37
N HIS A 4 56.50 -14.12 -6.21
CA HIS A 4 57.90 -13.68 -6.15
C HIS A 4 57.99 -12.21 -5.71
N GLY A 5 59.09 -11.87 -5.03
CA GLY A 5 59.40 -10.50 -4.62
C GLY A 5 58.71 -10.06 -3.34
N ASN A 6 58.65 -8.74 -3.15
CA ASN A 6 58.00 -8.15 -2.00
C ASN A 6 56.48 -8.11 -2.20
N GLN A 7 55.74 -8.35 -1.14
CA GLN A 7 54.27 -8.33 -1.10
C GLN A 7 53.79 -7.48 0.06
N GLN A 8 52.52 -7.06 0.00
CA GLN A 8 51.87 -6.38 1.11
C GLN A 8 51.47 -7.40 2.17
N ILE A 9 52.14 -7.36 3.32
CA ILE A 9 51.95 -8.32 4.41
C ILE A 9 51.47 -7.56 5.66
N LEU A 10 50.36 -8.01 6.24
CA LEU A 10 49.87 -7.51 7.53
C LEU A 10 50.86 -7.90 8.65
N PRO A 11 50.95 -7.16 9.75
CA PRO A 11 51.74 -7.60 10.89
C PRO A 11 51.06 -8.80 11.57
N LEU A 12 51.82 -9.83 11.95
CA LEU A 12 51.31 -10.90 12.81
C LEU A 12 51.13 -10.39 14.24
N PHE A 13 52.18 -9.79 14.79
CA PHE A 13 52.14 -9.21 16.13
C PHE A 13 52.17 -7.70 16.05
N THR A 14 51.20 -7.09 16.72
CA THR A 14 51.15 -5.65 16.96
C THR A 14 51.47 -5.39 18.42
N THR A 15 52.12 -4.27 18.72
CA THR A 15 52.48 -3.91 20.08
C THR A 15 51.74 -2.65 20.51
N ARG A 16 51.48 -2.48 21.81
CA ARG A 16 51.02 -1.19 22.34
C ARG A 16 52.19 -0.19 22.26
N GLN A 17 51.88 1.11 22.18
CA GLN A 17 52.81 2.22 21.88
C GLN A 17 54.13 2.28 22.70
N SER A 18 54.26 1.50 23.78
CA SER A 18 55.44 1.41 24.63
C SER A 18 56.44 0.29 24.27
N LEU A 19 56.09 -0.63 23.37
CA LEU A 19 56.89 -1.80 23.03
C LEU A 19 57.47 -1.69 21.61
N LEU A 20 58.72 -2.12 21.45
CA LEU A 20 59.35 -2.24 20.14
C LEU A 20 58.60 -3.26 19.26
N PRO A 21 58.53 -3.06 17.94
CA PRO A 21 57.87 -4.00 17.03
C PRO A 21 58.55 -5.38 17.08
N ILE A 22 57.75 -6.43 17.08
CA ILE A 22 58.20 -7.83 17.06
C ILE A 22 58.33 -8.26 15.59
N LYS A 23 59.52 -8.66 15.16
CA LYS A 23 59.86 -8.98 13.76
C LYS A 23 60.95 -10.07 13.67
N GLU A 24 60.83 -10.95 12.67
CA GLU A 24 61.83 -11.98 12.36
C GLU A 24 61.97 -13.03 13.47
N TYR A 25 63.08 -13.01 14.24
CA TYR A 25 63.43 -14.08 15.17
C TYR A 25 62.65 -14.01 16.49
N ASP A 26 62.36 -12.81 16.99
CA ASP A 26 61.52 -12.65 18.19
C ASP A 26 60.05 -13.03 17.89
N GLU A 27 59.55 -12.74 16.69
CA GLU A 27 58.25 -13.20 16.18
C GLU A 27 58.21 -14.74 16.13
N LEU A 28 59.23 -15.37 15.56
CA LEU A 28 59.33 -16.83 15.48
C LEU A 28 59.37 -17.48 16.87
N ALA A 29 60.19 -16.95 17.79
CA ALA A 29 60.30 -17.48 19.14
C ALA A 29 58.99 -17.33 19.94
N LEU A 30 58.32 -16.19 19.79
CA LEU A 30 57.02 -15.96 20.44
C LEU A 30 55.93 -16.85 19.85
N ALA A 31 55.87 -16.98 18.52
CA ALA A 31 54.93 -17.88 17.86
C ALA A 31 55.14 -19.34 18.28
N PHE A 32 56.39 -19.79 18.34
CA PHE A 32 56.74 -21.13 18.80
C PHE A 32 56.29 -21.36 20.25
N TYR A 33 56.52 -20.40 21.16
CA TYR A 33 56.01 -20.48 22.52
C TYR A 33 54.48 -20.62 22.56
N LEU A 34 53.77 -19.75 21.84
CA LEU A 34 52.31 -19.71 21.86
C LEU A 34 51.68 -21.01 21.31
N LEU A 35 52.31 -21.65 20.32
CA LEU A 35 51.88 -22.96 19.78
C LEU A 35 52.22 -24.12 20.72
N THR A 36 53.33 -24.04 21.46
CA THR A 36 53.85 -25.18 22.24
C THR A 36 53.62 -25.07 23.75
N LYS A 37 53.10 -23.95 24.28
CA LYS A 37 52.92 -23.76 25.74
C LYS A 37 52.09 -24.84 26.43
N ASN A 38 51.20 -25.49 25.69
CA ASN A 38 50.33 -26.58 26.17
C ASN A 38 50.72 -27.95 25.60
N TYR A 39 51.91 -28.07 25.01
CA TYR A 39 52.40 -29.29 24.35
C TYR A 39 52.64 -30.41 25.37
N LYS A 40 52.12 -31.60 25.08
CA LYS A 40 52.24 -32.77 25.98
C LYS A 40 53.33 -33.72 25.52
N HIS A 41 53.86 -34.54 26.44
CA HIS A 41 54.92 -35.50 26.11
C HIS A 41 54.48 -36.64 25.18
N ASN A 42 53.19 -36.96 25.13
CA ASN A 42 52.63 -37.95 24.21
C ASN A 42 52.21 -37.37 22.84
N GLU A 43 52.51 -36.10 22.60
CA GLU A 43 52.28 -35.43 21.32
C GLU A 43 53.58 -35.44 20.49
N ARG A 44 53.44 -35.42 19.16
CA ARG A 44 54.51 -35.30 18.18
C ARG A 44 54.16 -34.16 17.23
N VAL A 45 55.07 -33.22 17.01
CA VAL A 45 54.89 -32.21 15.97
C VAL A 45 55.26 -32.80 14.61
N ILE A 46 54.33 -32.77 13.66
CA ILE A 46 54.52 -33.23 12.28
C ILE A 46 55.17 -32.12 11.45
N SER A 47 54.57 -30.93 11.48
CA SER A 47 55.06 -29.76 10.74
C SER A 47 54.81 -28.47 11.52
N PHE A 48 55.70 -27.50 11.32
CA PHE A 48 55.58 -26.15 11.89
C PHE A 48 56.05 -25.13 10.86
N SER A 49 55.15 -24.23 10.46
CA SER A 49 55.39 -23.37 9.30
C SER A 49 54.79 -21.99 9.44
N ARG A 50 55.42 -21.02 8.74
CA ARG A 50 54.93 -19.65 8.61
C ARG A 50 54.22 -19.50 7.27
N LEU A 51 52.90 -19.28 7.31
CA LEU A 51 52.04 -19.25 6.13
C LEU A 51 51.54 -17.83 5.84
N LEU A 52 51.12 -17.59 4.59
CA LEU A 52 50.42 -16.37 4.19
C LEU A 52 49.02 -16.70 3.69
N TRP A 53 48.01 -16.16 4.36
CA TRP A 53 46.63 -16.21 3.92
C TRP A 53 46.37 -15.09 2.90
N PRO A 54 46.02 -15.42 1.65
CA PRO A 54 45.77 -14.45 0.60
C PRO A 54 44.40 -13.76 0.74
N PHE A 55 44.40 -12.43 0.75
CA PHE A 55 43.20 -11.59 0.63
C PHE A 55 43.33 -10.69 -0.59
N LEU A 56 42.25 -10.55 -1.37
CA LEU A 56 42.21 -9.65 -2.50
C LEU A 56 41.33 -8.44 -2.18
N CYS A 57 41.96 -7.27 -2.15
CA CYS A 57 41.26 -5.99 -2.17
C CYS A 57 40.89 -5.68 -3.63
N VAL A 58 39.61 -5.48 -3.92
CA VAL A 58 39.13 -5.15 -5.26
C VAL A 58 38.05 -4.06 -5.18
N GLN A 59 38.06 -3.15 -6.15
CA GLN A 59 37.10 -2.06 -6.22
C GLN A 59 35.66 -2.60 -6.21
N GLY A 60 34.89 -2.13 -5.24
CA GLY A 60 33.49 -2.48 -5.00
C GLY A 60 32.54 -1.48 -5.65
N ALA A 61 31.64 -0.91 -4.85
CA ALA A 61 30.77 0.17 -5.30
C ALA A 61 31.56 1.48 -5.43
N ILE A 62 30.91 2.55 -5.91
CA ILE A 62 31.56 3.86 -6.07
C ILE A 62 32.13 4.32 -4.71
N GLY A 63 33.45 4.53 -4.67
CA GLY A 63 34.17 4.98 -3.47
C GLY A 63 34.34 3.91 -2.40
N THR A 64 34.23 2.62 -2.75
CA THR A 64 34.48 1.51 -1.81
C THR A 64 35.32 0.40 -2.43
N HIS A 65 36.01 -0.37 -1.57
CA HIS A 65 36.65 -1.64 -1.89
C HIS A 65 36.01 -2.78 -1.10
N ILE A 66 35.84 -3.94 -1.73
CA ILE A 66 35.54 -5.19 -1.03
C ILE A 66 36.84 -5.97 -0.83
N ILE A 67 36.89 -6.75 0.25
CA ILE A 67 37.98 -7.69 0.49
C ILE A 67 37.43 -9.10 0.32
N LEU A 68 38.06 -9.86 -0.56
CA LEU A 68 37.75 -11.25 -0.85
C LEU A 68 38.79 -12.15 -0.19
N ASP A 69 38.35 -13.15 0.56
CA ASP A 69 39.26 -14.12 1.15
C ASP A 69 39.58 -15.25 0.17
N GLY A 70 40.87 -15.43 -0.13
CA GLY A 70 41.34 -16.35 -1.16
C GLY A 70 41.07 -17.83 -0.88
N LEU A 71 40.62 -18.18 0.32
CA LEU A 71 40.33 -19.56 0.74
C LEU A 71 38.82 -19.88 0.73
N GLU A 72 37.95 -18.92 0.39
CA GLU A 72 36.48 -19.05 0.41
C GLU A 72 35.90 -19.43 1.79
N VAL A 73 36.61 -19.08 2.87
CA VAL A 73 36.17 -19.23 4.26
C VAL A 73 35.07 -18.22 4.58
N PHE A 74 35.01 -17.07 3.94
CA PHE A 74 33.87 -16.16 4.10
C PHE A 74 32.93 -16.25 2.92
N SER A 75 31.66 -15.92 3.14
CA SER A 75 30.64 -15.86 2.09
C SER A 75 29.43 -15.11 2.60
N LYS A 76 28.93 -14.14 1.84
CA LYS A 76 27.62 -13.55 2.09
C LYS A 76 26.56 -14.51 1.57
N LYS A 77 25.74 -15.05 2.47
CA LYS A 77 24.49 -15.75 2.14
C LYS A 77 23.30 -14.90 2.58
N GLY A 78 22.15 -15.01 1.91
CA GLY A 78 20.94 -14.30 2.29
C GLY A 78 19.80 -14.41 1.28
N LYS A 79 18.77 -13.58 1.49
CA LYS A 79 17.63 -13.39 0.59
C LYS A 79 17.54 -11.89 0.27
N ILE A 80 17.11 -11.54 -0.94
CA ILE A 80 16.89 -10.15 -1.36
C ILE A 80 15.46 -9.99 -1.83
N SER A 81 14.85 -8.85 -1.53
CA SER A 81 13.47 -8.54 -1.88
C SER A 81 13.30 -8.35 -3.39
N ASN A 82 12.28 -8.99 -3.96
CA ASN A 82 11.97 -8.95 -5.39
C ASN A 82 10.52 -8.45 -5.61
N PRO A 83 10.30 -7.33 -6.31
CA PRO A 83 8.97 -6.86 -6.63
C PRO A 83 8.28 -7.76 -7.66
N PRO A 84 6.94 -7.87 -7.60
CA PRO A 84 6.19 -8.55 -8.64
C PRO A 84 6.41 -7.89 -10.00
N ARG A 85 6.29 -8.69 -11.06
CA ARG A 85 6.42 -8.20 -12.44
C ARG A 85 5.28 -7.22 -12.76
N GLN A 86 5.64 -6.07 -13.35
CA GLN A 86 4.68 -5.02 -13.73
C GLN A 86 3.54 -5.51 -14.64
N PRO A 87 3.75 -6.42 -15.60
CA PRO A 87 2.66 -7.01 -16.38
C PRO A 87 1.59 -7.71 -15.53
N VAL A 88 1.94 -8.34 -14.40
CA VAL A 88 0.97 -9.02 -13.53
C VAL A 88 -0.02 -8.01 -12.95
N ILE A 89 0.50 -6.90 -12.42
CA ILE A 89 -0.33 -5.79 -11.93
C ILE A 89 -1.13 -5.16 -13.08
N GLY A 90 -0.50 -4.95 -14.23
CA GLY A 90 -1.16 -4.41 -15.43
C GLY A 90 -2.31 -5.29 -15.93
N HIS A 91 -2.19 -6.62 -15.87
CA HIS A 91 -3.27 -7.55 -16.24
C HIS A 91 -4.46 -7.46 -15.28
N LEU A 92 -4.19 -7.35 -13.97
CA LEU A 92 -5.24 -7.15 -12.96
C LEU A 92 -5.97 -5.82 -13.18
N LEU A 93 -5.24 -4.75 -13.50
CA LEU A 93 -5.82 -3.42 -13.79
C LEU A 93 -6.68 -3.41 -15.06
N ARG A 94 -6.25 -4.10 -16.13
CA ARG A 94 -7.03 -4.25 -17.38
C ARG A 94 -8.35 -5.00 -17.22
N ASN A 95 -8.59 -5.61 -16.06
CA ASN A 95 -9.82 -6.29 -15.70
C ASN A 95 -10.29 -7.40 -16.65
N VAL A 96 -9.38 -8.23 -17.14
CA VAL A 96 -9.73 -9.33 -18.08
C VAL A 96 -10.78 -10.30 -17.50
N GLU A 97 -10.87 -10.36 -16.16
CA GLU A 97 -11.76 -11.25 -15.41
C GLU A 97 -13.10 -10.61 -14.99
N ASN A 98 -13.40 -9.37 -15.41
CA ASN A 98 -14.63 -8.64 -15.07
C ASN A 98 -14.89 -8.51 -13.56
N LEU A 99 -13.84 -8.28 -12.77
CA LEU A 99 -13.91 -8.02 -11.34
C LEU A 99 -14.45 -6.61 -11.07
N THR A 100 -15.05 -6.41 -9.90
CA THR A 100 -15.33 -5.06 -9.41
C THR A 100 -14.03 -4.31 -9.09
N LYS A 101 -14.05 -2.97 -9.15
CA LYS A 101 -12.87 -2.13 -8.84
C LYS A 101 -12.24 -2.47 -7.48
N SER A 102 -13.08 -2.74 -6.47
CA SER A 102 -12.64 -3.16 -5.13
C SER A 102 -11.98 -4.53 -5.12
N GLU A 103 -12.50 -5.50 -5.87
CA GLU A 103 -11.91 -6.84 -6.01
C GLU A 103 -10.58 -6.80 -6.75
N GLN A 104 -10.45 -5.95 -7.78
CA GLN A 104 -9.16 -5.75 -8.46
C GLN A 104 -8.09 -5.27 -7.48
N LEU A 105 -8.40 -4.27 -6.64
CA LEU A 105 -7.45 -3.77 -5.63
C LEU A 105 -7.13 -4.84 -4.57
N ASN A 106 -8.10 -5.66 -4.15
CA ASN A 106 -7.85 -6.77 -3.24
C ASN A 106 -6.89 -7.80 -3.85
N LYS A 107 -7.09 -8.21 -5.11
CA LYS A 107 -6.16 -9.12 -5.79
C LYS A 107 -4.76 -8.51 -5.93
N ILE A 108 -4.68 -7.21 -6.20
CA ILE A 108 -3.39 -6.50 -6.22
C ILE A 108 -2.72 -6.56 -4.83
N ILE A 109 -3.47 -6.33 -3.75
CA ILE A 109 -2.95 -6.48 -2.38
C ILE A 109 -2.43 -7.90 -2.14
N GLU A 110 -3.17 -8.93 -2.58
CA GLU A 110 -2.75 -10.33 -2.45
C GLU A 110 -1.44 -10.59 -3.19
N VAL A 111 -1.29 -10.14 -4.43
CA VAL A 111 -0.06 -10.29 -5.22
C VAL A 111 1.11 -9.54 -4.59
N LEU A 112 0.89 -8.30 -4.11
CA LEU A 112 1.94 -7.51 -3.46
C LEU A 112 2.33 -8.07 -2.08
N SER A 113 1.40 -8.73 -1.41
CA SER A 113 1.60 -9.31 -0.07
C SER A 113 2.02 -10.77 -0.10
N TYR A 114 1.98 -11.43 -1.26
CA TYR A 114 2.18 -12.87 -1.39
C TYR A 114 3.47 -13.32 -0.70
N ILE A 115 3.34 -14.32 0.18
CA ILE A 115 4.46 -14.93 0.90
C ILE A 115 4.56 -16.35 0.37
N ASP A 116 5.63 -16.64 -0.37
CA ASP A 116 6.01 -18.02 -0.72
C ASP A 116 6.20 -18.83 0.57
N LYS A 117 5.21 -19.64 0.93
CA LYS A 117 5.32 -20.59 2.05
C LYS A 117 5.89 -21.95 1.61
N GLU A 118 5.78 -22.30 0.32
CA GLU A 118 6.22 -23.59 -0.22
C GLU A 118 7.49 -23.50 -1.09
N ALA A 119 7.88 -22.30 -1.56
CA ALA A 119 9.08 -22.09 -2.39
C ALA A 119 10.35 -21.73 -1.60
N GLU A 120 10.41 -21.99 -0.28
CA GLU A 120 11.63 -21.75 0.50
C GLU A 120 12.81 -22.62 0.04
N GLU A 121 12.55 -23.79 -0.55
CA GLU A 121 13.59 -24.67 -1.11
C GLU A 121 14.00 -24.27 -2.54
N ILE A 122 13.05 -23.85 -3.39
CA ILE A 122 13.25 -23.61 -4.84
C ILE A 122 13.32 -22.10 -5.15
N GLY A 123 14.25 -21.39 -4.52
CA GLY A 123 14.53 -19.98 -4.79
C GLY A 123 15.23 -19.72 -6.13
N LEU A 124 14.68 -20.20 -7.24
CA LEU A 124 15.22 -20.07 -8.60
C LEU A 124 14.25 -19.42 -9.61
N GLY A 125 12.99 -19.18 -9.25
CA GLY A 125 12.00 -18.54 -10.12
C GLY A 125 12.00 -17.02 -10.03
N GLU A 126 11.83 -16.33 -11.17
CA GLU A 126 11.63 -14.86 -11.23
C GLU A 126 10.37 -14.39 -10.48
N GLU A 127 9.45 -15.30 -10.18
CA GLU A 127 8.14 -15.01 -9.56
C GLU A 127 8.19 -15.04 -8.02
N SER A 128 9.31 -15.45 -7.42
CA SER A 128 9.41 -15.46 -5.96
C SER A 128 9.57 -14.06 -5.38
N LYS A 129 8.97 -13.85 -4.20
CA LYS A 129 9.14 -12.63 -3.39
C LYS A 129 10.59 -12.39 -2.99
N TYR A 130 11.38 -13.45 -2.85
CA TYR A 130 12.77 -13.37 -2.46
C TYR A 130 13.69 -14.12 -3.43
N GLN A 131 14.84 -13.52 -3.75
CA GLN A 131 15.89 -14.19 -4.50
C GLN A 131 17.04 -14.59 -3.57
N LYS A 132 17.63 -15.77 -3.78
CA LYS A 132 18.77 -16.23 -2.99
C LYS A 132 20.02 -15.41 -3.36
N LEU A 133 20.67 -14.84 -2.35
CA LEU A 133 21.93 -14.15 -2.47
C LEU A 133 23.06 -15.05 -1.98
N LYS A 134 24.05 -15.29 -2.84
CA LYS A 134 25.35 -15.87 -2.47
C LYS A 134 26.48 -15.10 -3.15
N ILE A 135 27.33 -14.44 -2.37
CA ILE A 135 28.59 -13.86 -2.84
C ILE A 135 29.71 -14.58 -2.10
N ASN A 136 30.41 -15.45 -2.83
CA ASN A 136 31.52 -16.24 -2.29
C ASN A 136 32.68 -15.32 -1.90
N SER A 137 33.47 -15.77 -0.95
CA SER A 137 34.68 -15.11 -0.46
C SER A 137 34.51 -13.72 0.17
N LEU A 138 33.28 -13.19 0.23
CA LEU A 138 33.06 -11.84 0.77
C LEU A 138 33.14 -11.86 2.30
N ILE A 139 34.05 -11.06 2.83
CA ILE A 139 34.31 -10.96 4.28
C ILE A 139 33.17 -10.24 4.99
N ASN A 140 32.73 -10.79 6.13
CA ASN A 140 31.67 -10.18 6.93
C ASN A 140 32.10 -8.85 7.58
N PRO A 141 31.15 -7.94 7.91
CA PRO A 141 31.49 -6.61 8.39
C PRO A 141 32.29 -6.62 9.70
N GLU A 142 32.02 -7.57 10.58
CA GLU A 142 32.72 -7.71 11.88
C GLU A 142 34.21 -8.04 11.69
N PHE A 143 34.51 -9.00 10.83
CA PHE A 143 35.90 -9.37 10.51
C PHE A 143 36.56 -8.29 9.65
N LEU A 144 35.80 -7.65 8.76
CA LEU A 144 36.28 -6.53 7.94
C LEU A 144 36.72 -5.34 8.80
N GLN A 145 35.99 -5.03 9.88
CA GLN A 145 36.41 -4.01 10.85
C GLN A 145 37.70 -4.39 11.57
N THR A 146 37.90 -5.68 11.87
CA THR A 146 39.17 -6.18 12.41
C THR A 146 40.32 -5.97 11.42
N LEU A 147 40.13 -6.35 10.15
CA LEU A 147 41.12 -6.12 9.11
C LEU A 147 41.40 -4.63 8.91
N ALA A 148 40.37 -3.77 8.92
CA ALA A 148 40.52 -2.32 8.77
C ALA A 148 41.44 -1.69 9.82
N LYS A 149 41.56 -2.26 11.03
CA LYS A 149 42.53 -1.83 12.05
C LYS A 149 43.97 -2.24 11.70
N LEU A 150 44.15 -3.33 10.97
CA LEU A 150 45.46 -3.86 10.56
C LEU A 150 45.94 -3.29 9.23
N LEU A 151 45.03 -2.91 8.32
CA LEU A 151 45.37 -2.39 6.99
C LEU A 151 46.36 -1.20 7.01
N PRO A 152 46.25 -0.22 7.93
CA PRO A 152 47.23 0.87 8.02
C PRO A 152 48.64 0.42 8.41
N LEU A 153 48.79 -0.79 8.94
CA LEU A 153 50.06 -1.36 9.41
C LEU A 153 50.70 -2.31 8.38
N VAL A 154 50.12 -2.44 7.19
CA VAL A 154 50.66 -3.27 6.10
C VAL A 154 52.07 -2.82 5.73
N GLU A 155 53.00 -3.76 5.67
CA GLU A 155 54.38 -3.52 5.26
C GLU A 155 54.69 -4.25 3.94
N PHE A 156 55.44 -3.61 3.04
CA PHE A 156 55.88 -4.23 1.79
C PHE A 156 57.16 -5.04 2.03
N LYS A 157 57.03 -6.36 2.15
CA LYS A 157 58.10 -7.26 2.64
C LYS A 157 58.36 -8.44 1.71
N PRO A 158 59.60 -8.98 1.68
CA PRO A 158 59.89 -10.20 0.94
C PRO A 158 59.12 -11.40 1.51
N VAL A 159 58.55 -12.22 0.63
CA VAL A 159 57.84 -13.45 1.02
C VAL A 159 58.75 -14.67 1.15
N SER A 160 60.06 -14.50 1.01
CA SER A 160 61.05 -15.59 0.97
C SER A 160 61.04 -16.49 2.22
N GLU A 161 60.55 -16.01 3.36
CA GLU A 161 60.42 -16.79 4.61
C GLU A 161 59.02 -17.39 4.85
N TYR A 162 58.08 -17.13 3.95
CA TYR A 162 56.69 -17.59 4.08
C TYR A 162 56.31 -18.62 3.03
N MET A 163 55.27 -19.41 3.30
CA MET A 163 54.58 -20.19 2.27
C MET A 163 53.16 -19.62 2.07
N PRO A 164 52.84 -19.07 0.89
CA PRO A 164 51.48 -18.64 0.60
C PRO A 164 50.55 -19.84 0.41
N LEU A 165 49.38 -19.78 1.06
CA LEU A 165 48.30 -20.73 0.83
C LEU A 165 47.74 -20.56 -0.58
N GLU A 166 47.31 -21.67 -1.19
CA GLU A 166 46.72 -21.62 -2.53
C GLU A 166 45.37 -20.93 -2.52
N THR A 167 45.17 -19.99 -3.45
CA THR A 167 43.90 -19.28 -3.64
C THR A 167 42.94 -20.13 -4.46
N VAL A 168 41.67 -20.18 -4.04
CA VAL A 168 40.58 -20.86 -4.76
C VAL A 168 40.22 -20.15 -6.07
N PHE A 169 40.46 -18.84 -6.14
CA PHE A 169 40.12 -18.03 -7.31
C PHE A 169 41.31 -17.30 -7.93
N THR A 170 41.23 -17.07 -9.24
CA THR A 170 42.11 -16.17 -9.99
C THR A 170 41.67 -14.72 -9.83
N THR A 171 42.53 -13.77 -10.21
CA THR A 171 42.16 -12.34 -10.23
C THR A 171 40.96 -12.06 -11.14
N GLU A 172 40.80 -12.78 -12.25
CA GLU A 172 39.63 -12.65 -13.14
C GLU A 172 38.34 -13.11 -12.45
N GLN A 173 38.35 -14.29 -11.82
CA GLN A 173 37.20 -14.78 -11.06
C GLN A 173 36.84 -13.84 -9.90
N ALA A 174 37.84 -13.20 -9.29
CA ALA A 174 37.60 -12.21 -8.24
C ALA A 174 36.95 -10.93 -8.78
N LEU A 175 37.29 -10.52 -10.01
CA LEU A 175 36.62 -9.42 -10.71
C LEU A 175 35.16 -9.76 -11.02
N ASP A 176 34.86 -10.99 -11.40
CA ASP A 176 33.48 -11.46 -11.59
C ASP A 176 32.69 -11.40 -10.28
N VAL A 177 33.32 -11.77 -9.15
CA VAL A 177 32.71 -11.63 -7.82
C VAL A 177 32.44 -10.16 -7.47
N ALA A 178 33.37 -9.25 -7.76
CA ALA A 178 33.21 -7.82 -7.55
C ALA A 178 32.13 -7.21 -8.46
N GLU A 179 32.03 -7.66 -9.71
CA GLU A 179 30.95 -7.28 -10.62
C GLU A 179 29.60 -7.80 -10.11
N LYS A 180 29.53 -9.05 -9.66
CA LYS A 180 28.33 -9.63 -9.03
C LYS A 180 27.89 -8.82 -7.81
N TYR A 181 28.84 -8.41 -6.97
CA TYR A 181 28.59 -7.54 -5.81
C TYR A 181 27.94 -6.21 -6.24
N ARG A 182 28.54 -5.50 -7.20
CA ARG A 182 28.00 -4.25 -7.75
C ARG A 182 26.60 -4.43 -8.36
N LYS A 183 26.46 -5.41 -9.26
CA LYS A 183 25.18 -5.74 -9.91
C LYS A 183 24.10 -6.07 -8.89
N THR A 184 24.45 -6.73 -7.78
CA THR A 184 23.49 -7.03 -6.70
C THR A 184 22.98 -5.75 -6.03
N ILE A 185 23.87 -4.80 -5.72
CA ILE A 185 23.48 -3.50 -5.14
C ILE A 185 22.59 -2.71 -6.10
N ASP A 186 22.97 -2.64 -7.38
CA ASP A 186 22.20 -1.95 -8.40
C ASP A 186 20.84 -2.62 -8.62
N TYR A 187 20.79 -3.96 -8.56
CA TYR A 187 19.57 -4.73 -8.62
C TYR A 187 18.63 -4.44 -7.45
N MET A 188 19.15 -4.36 -6.22
CA MET A 188 18.35 -3.97 -5.03
C MET A 188 17.79 -2.54 -5.18
N LYS A 189 18.59 -1.58 -5.65
CA LYS A 189 18.13 -0.20 -5.94
C LYS A 189 17.09 -0.18 -7.07
N GLY A 190 17.31 -0.96 -8.12
CA GLY A 190 16.38 -1.15 -9.22
C GLY A 190 15.06 -1.75 -8.77
N ASN A 191 15.08 -2.69 -7.83
CA ASN A 191 13.89 -3.26 -7.21
C ASN A 191 13.11 -2.22 -6.40
N ALA A 192 13.79 -1.34 -5.64
CA ALA A 192 13.15 -0.22 -4.98
C ALA A 192 12.44 0.71 -6.00
N LEU A 193 13.11 1.04 -7.11
CA LEU A 193 12.50 1.82 -8.18
C LEU A 193 11.28 1.12 -8.79
N ARG A 194 11.39 -0.18 -9.08
CA ARG A 194 10.27 -1.00 -9.60
C ARG A 194 9.07 -0.94 -8.65
N TRP A 195 9.26 -1.08 -7.34
CA TRP A 195 8.19 -0.89 -6.35
C TRP A 195 7.52 0.49 -6.50
N ASN A 196 8.27 1.58 -6.62
CA ASN A 196 7.68 2.91 -6.84
C ASN A 196 6.87 2.99 -8.13
N THR A 197 7.38 2.46 -9.24
CA THR A 197 6.64 2.47 -10.52
C THR A 197 5.31 1.71 -10.47
N GLN A 198 5.17 0.71 -9.59
CA GLN A 198 3.86 0.05 -9.38
C GLN A 198 2.84 1.00 -8.73
N THR A 199 3.28 1.86 -7.81
CA THR A 199 2.40 2.86 -7.18
C THR A 199 1.86 3.84 -8.22
N GLU A 200 2.71 4.29 -9.13
CA GLU A 200 2.32 5.19 -10.23
C GLU A 200 1.36 4.51 -11.20
N LEU A 201 1.62 3.24 -11.56
CA LEU A 201 0.75 2.47 -12.45
C LEU A 201 -0.65 2.30 -11.86
N ILE A 202 -0.74 1.85 -10.61
CA ILE A 202 -2.02 1.65 -9.92
C ILE A 202 -2.71 3.00 -9.66
N GLY A 203 -1.94 4.04 -9.33
CA GLY A 203 -2.46 5.37 -9.05
C GLY A 203 -3.18 6.00 -10.23
N LYS A 204 -2.63 5.89 -11.44
CA LYS A 204 -3.28 6.41 -12.66
C LYS A 204 -4.70 5.85 -12.85
N GLU A 205 -4.85 4.54 -12.74
CA GLU A 205 -6.15 3.86 -12.89
C GLU A 205 -7.12 4.21 -11.75
N VAL A 206 -6.63 4.23 -10.51
CA VAL A 206 -7.45 4.57 -9.34
C VAL A 206 -7.94 6.03 -9.41
N ASP A 207 -7.10 6.96 -9.86
CA ASP A 207 -7.48 8.36 -10.05
C ASP A 207 -8.57 8.52 -11.12
N GLU A 208 -8.48 7.79 -12.24
CA GLU A 208 -9.55 7.72 -13.25
C GLU A 208 -10.86 7.21 -12.64
N TRP A 209 -10.81 6.19 -11.79
CA TRP A 209 -11.99 5.68 -11.12
C TRP A 209 -12.61 6.69 -10.15
N PHE A 210 -11.81 7.48 -9.45
CA PHE A 210 -12.33 8.55 -8.60
C PHE A 210 -12.97 9.67 -9.41
N ILE A 211 -12.42 10.00 -10.57
CA ILE A 211 -13.03 10.97 -11.51
C ILE A 211 -14.40 10.45 -11.96
N ASP A 212 -14.50 9.19 -12.37
CA ASP A 212 -15.78 8.57 -12.78
C ASP A 212 -16.83 8.64 -11.66
N LEU A 213 -16.46 8.29 -10.43
CA LEU A 213 -17.38 8.33 -9.29
C LEU A 213 -17.85 9.76 -9.00
N ASN A 214 -16.97 10.75 -9.13
CA ASN A 214 -17.35 12.17 -8.98
C ASN A 214 -18.29 12.64 -10.09
N VAL A 215 -18.10 12.18 -11.33
CA VAL A 215 -19.04 12.45 -12.44
C VAL A 215 -20.41 11.83 -12.14
N GLN A 216 -20.45 10.56 -11.71
CA GLN A 216 -21.70 9.89 -11.34
C GLN A 216 -22.43 10.61 -10.20
N LEU A 217 -21.71 11.09 -9.17
CA LEU A 217 -22.29 11.90 -8.09
C LEU A 217 -22.89 13.20 -8.62
N LYS A 218 -22.21 13.88 -9.55
CA LYS A 218 -22.69 15.12 -10.16
C LYS A 218 -23.95 14.87 -11.00
N ASP A 219 -23.98 13.79 -11.75
CA ASP A 219 -25.12 13.40 -12.59
C ASP A 219 -26.34 13.03 -11.75
N ILE A 220 -26.16 12.23 -10.68
CA ILE A 220 -27.23 11.90 -9.72
C ILE A 220 -27.77 13.18 -9.08
N ASN A 221 -26.88 14.05 -8.60
CA ASN A 221 -27.29 15.32 -8.01
C ASN A 221 -28.09 16.16 -9.00
N THR A 222 -27.62 16.31 -10.23
CA THR A 222 -28.29 17.12 -11.25
C THR A 222 -29.64 16.52 -11.65
N ARG A 223 -29.69 15.20 -11.88
CA ARG A 223 -30.92 14.47 -12.27
C ARG A 223 -32.01 14.56 -11.21
N TYR A 224 -31.69 14.20 -9.97
CA TYR A 224 -32.68 14.23 -8.89
C TYR A 224 -33.07 15.65 -8.51
N SER A 225 -32.15 16.62 -8.53
CA SER A 225 -32.51 18.02 -8.28
C SER A 225 -33.41 18.58 -9.38
N SER A 226 -33.22 18.18 -10.64
CA SER A 226 -34.14 18.52 -11.74
C SER A 226 -35.52 17.88 -11.55
N GLN A 227 -35.58 16.60 -11.16
CA GLN A 227 -36.85 15.92 -10.89
C GLN A 227 -37.60 16.55 -9.72
N ILE A 228 -36.91 16.79 -8.59
CA ILE A 228 -37.46 17.50 -7.43
C ILE A 228 -38.00 18.87 -7.85
N ASN A 229 -37.21 19.68 -8.55
CA ASN A 229 -37.66 21.01 -8.99
C ASN A 229 -38.90 20.96 -9.91
N LYS A 230 -38.98 19.99 -10.84
CA LYS A 230 -40.15 19.81 -11.71
C LYS A 230 -41.39 19.41 -10.91
N THR A 231 -41.25 18.48 -9.97
CA THR A 231 -42.36 18.00 -9.14
C THR A 231 -42.83 19.06 -8.15
N SER A 232 -41.91 19.86 -7.60
CA SER A 232 -42.24 20.98 -6.71
C SER A 232 -43.06 22.08 -7.39
N GLN A 233 -42.95 22.23 -8.71
CA GLN A 233 -43.67 23.26 -9.49
C GLN A 233 -45.12 22.88 -9.86
N ILE A 234 -45.59 21.66 -9.57
CA ILE A 234 -46.90 21.18 -10.05
C ILE A 234 -48.08 21.90 -9.38
N ILE A 235 -48.08 22.00 -8.04
CA ILE A 235 -49.05 22.71 -7.21
C ILE A 235 -48.34 22.98 -5.88
N ASP A 236 -48.36 24.21 -5.38
CA ASP A 236 -47.98 24.53 -4.00
C ASP A 236 -49.19 24.91 -3.14
N SER A 237 -48.97 25.04 -1.83
CA SER A 237 -50.02 25.33 -0.86
C SER A 237 -50.65 26.73 -1.04
N ASN A 238 -49.95 27.68 -1.64
CA ASN A 238 -50.47 29.01 -1.95
C ASN A 238 -51.27 28.97 -3.26
N GLN A 239 -50.74 28.33 -4.30
CA GLN A 239 -51.44 28.10 -5.56
C GLN A 239 -52.73 27.29 -5.37
N MET A 240 -52.74 26.33 -4.45
CA MET A 240 -53.96 25.60 -4.08
C MET A 240 -55.02 26.54 -3.50
N LYS A 241 -54.63 27.45 -2.59
CA LYS A 241 -55.55 28.44 -2.01
C LYS A 241 -56.09 29.39 -3.08
N ASP A 242 -55.21 29.87 -3.96
CA ASP A 242 -55.58 30.80 -5.04
C ASP A 242 -56.53 30.13 -6.05
N GLN A 243 -56.28 28.86 -6.40
CA GLN A 243 -57.17 28.10 -7.29
C GLN A 243 -58.53 27.80 -6.65
N ILE A 244 -58.57 27.49 -5.36
CA ILE A 244 -59.83 27.31 -4.63
C ILE A 244 -60.61 28.63 -4.57
N ALA A 245 -59.93 29.76 -4.34
CA ALA A 245 -60.57 31.08 -4.33
C ALA A 245 -61.15 31.44 -5.71
N LEU A 246 -60.37 31.25 -6.78
CA LEU A 246 -60.82 31.47 -8.16
C LEU A 246 -62.03 30.59 -8.53
N GLU A 247 -62.00 29.32 -8.14
CA GLU A 247 -63.11 28.42 -8.43
C GLU A 247 -64.33 28.70 -7.55
N SER A 248 -64.13 29.23 -6.34
CA SER A 248 -65.20 29.79 -5.50
C SER A 248 -65.88 30.97 -6.19
N ASP A 249 -65.12 31.92 -6.70
CA ASP A 249 -65.65 33.09 -7.41
C ASP A 249 -66.43 32.68 -8.67
N LYS A 250 -65.92 31.73 -9.45
CA LYS A 250 -66.65 31.18 -10.62
C LYS A 250 -67.93 30.46 -10.20
N SER A 251 -67.87 29.66 -9.13
CA SER A 251 -69.02 28.95 -8.58
C SER A 251 -70.10 29.92 -8.14
N ASP A 252 -69.72 31.02 -7.48
CA ASP A 252 -70.64 32.07 -7.07
C ASP A 252 -71.24 32.84 -8.25
N GLN A 253 -70.44 33.19 -9.26
CA GLN A 253 -70.94 33.78 -10.50
C GLN A 253 -71.92 32.84 -11.24
N TRP A 254 -71.62 31.54 -11.26
CA TRP A 254 -72.50 30.52 -11.83
C TRP A 254 -73.83 30.43 -11.06
N LYS A 255 -73.79 30.38 -9.72
CA LYS A 255 -75.01 30.41 -8.87
C LYS A 255 -75.88 31.62 -9.19
N VAL A 256 -75.28 32.81 -9.28
CA VAL A 256 -76.00 34.06 -9.57
C VAL A 256 -76.65 34.00 -10.96
N ASN A 257 -75.92 33.54 -11.97
CA ASN A 257 -76.43 33.45 -13.34
C ASN A 257 -77.58 32.43 -13.48
N GLU A 258 -77.46 31.26 -12.86
CA GLU A 258 -78.53 30.26 -12.91
C GLU A 258 -79.76 30.68 -12.10
N LYS A 259 -79.57 31.31 -10.93
CA LYS A 259 -80.70 31.91 -10.18
C LYS A 259 -81.38 33.02 -10.98
N ARG A 260 -80.63 33.81 -11.76
CA ARG A 260 -81.21 34.82 -12.66
C ARG A 260 -82.08 34.18 -13.74
N ARG A 261 -81.64 33.05 -14.34
CA ARG A 261 -82.46 32.27 -15.28
C ARG A 261 -83.74 31.73 -14.62
N VAL A 262 -83.67 31.29 -13.36
CA VAL A 262 -84.86 30.88 -12.60
C VAL A 262 -85.82 32.07 -12.41
N ILE A 263 -85.32 33.25 -12.06
CA ILE A 263 -86.14 34.47 -11.92
C ILE A 263 -86.78 34.88 -13.25
N GLU A 264 -86.04 34.81 -14.36
CA GLU A 264 -86.56 35.07 -15.70
C GLU A 264 -87.69 34.10 -16.07
N ASN A 265 -87.52 32.81 -15.77
CA ASN A 265 -88.56 31.80 -15.98
C ASN A 265 -89.80 32.07 -15.11
N ILE A 266 -89.63 32.50 -13.86
CA ILE A 266 -90.74 32.93 -12.99
C ILE A 266 -91.44 34.17 -13.56
N SER A 267 -90.69 35.15 -14.06
CA SER A 267 -91.23 36.36 -14.70
C SER A 267 -92.09 36.03 -15.93
N VAL A 268 -91.69 35.03 -16.73
CA VAL A 268 -92.49 34.56 -17.88
C VAL A 268 -93.85 34.01 -17.42
N LEU A 269 -93.94 33.35 -16.27
CA LEU A 269 -95.22 32.89 -15.71
C LEU A 269 -96.17 34.08 -15.48
N PHE A 270 -95.68 35.15 -14.85
CA PHE A 270 -96.47 36.37 -14.61
C PHE A 270 -96.87 37.11 -15.88
N LYS A 271 -95.99 37.19 -16.89
CA LYS A 271 -96.35 37.76 -18.21
C LYS A 271 -97.46 36.98 -18.90
N THR A 272 -97.52 35.66 -18.67
CA THR A 272 -98.58 34.81 -19.24
C THR A 272 -99.92 35.08 -18.55
N VAL A 273 -99.92 35.31 -17.22
CA VAL A 273 -101.10 35.77 -16.45
C VAL A 273 -101.56 37.14 -16.93
N GLU A 274 -100.64 38.08 -17.09
CA GLU A 274 -100.92 39.45 -17.53
C GLU A 274 -101.64 39.50 -18.88
N ARG A 275 -101.13 38.77 -19.89
CA ARG A 275 -101.74 38.69 -21.23
C ARG A 275 -103.19 38.18 -21.20
N GLN A 276 -103.46 37.16 -20.40
CA GLN A 276 -104.80 36.58 -20.27
C GLN A 276 -105.79 37.57 -19.64
N ILE A 277 -105.38 38.25 -18.57
CA ILE A 277 -106.21 39.31 -17.97
C ILE A 277 -106.46 40.43 -18.99
N GLU A 278 -105.43 40.84 -19.72
CA GLU A 278 -105.55 41.92 -20.70
C GLU A 278 -106.54 41.56 -21.83
N ASP A 279 -106.56 40.31 -22.29
CA ASP A 279 -107.51 39.82 -23.29
C ASP A 279 -108.95 39.78 -22.76
N ILE A 280 -109.15 39.37 -21.50
CA ILE A 280 -110.46 39.44 -20.83
C ILE A 280 -110.93 40.90 -20.72
N ILE A 281 -110.04 41.81 -20.30
CA ILE A 281 -110.34 43.26 -20.17
C ILE A 281 -110.69 43.87 -21.53
N LYS A 282 -109.91 43.58 -22.59
CA LYS A 282 -110.14 44.10 -23.94
C LYS A 282 -111.54 43.74 -24.45
N LYS A 283 -111.95 42.48 -24.29
CA LYS A 283 -113.29 42.03 -24.71
C LYS A 283 -114.41 42.60 -23.82
N ASN A 284 -114.14 42.83 -22.55
CA ASN A 284 -115.12 43.45 -21.64
C ASN A 284 -115.37 44.94 -21.94
N LYS A 285 -114.39 45.63 -22.54
CA LYS A 285 -114.42 47.08 -22.78
C LYS A 285 -115.64 47.55 -23.57
N PHE A 286 -116.07 46.79 -24.58
CA PHE A 286 -117.27 47.11 -25.37
C PHE A 286 -118.52 47.24 -24.49
N TYR A 287 -118.65 46.36 -23.50
CA TYR A 287 -119.80 46.28 -22.60
C TYR A 287 -119.78 47.35 -21.49
N THR A 288 -118.64 48.05 -21.32
CA THR A 288 -118.52 49.18 -20.38
C THR A 288 -118.89 50.53 -21.00
N GLN A 289 -119.08 50.59 -22.33
CA GLN A 289 -119.36 51.84 -23.05
C GLN A 289 -120.86 52.06 -23.19
N SER A 290 -121.46 52.68 -22.17
CA SER A 290 -122.91 52.86 -22.08
C SER A 290 -123.54 53.60 -23.28
N GLU A 291 -122.84 54.53 -23.91
CA GLU A 291 -123.38 55.30 -25.06
C GLU A 291 -123.59 54.44 -26.31
N ILE A 292 -122.70 53.49 -26.59
CA ILE A 292 -122.82 52.58 -27.74
C ILE A 292 -123.99 51.63 -27.52
N LEU A 293 -124.16 51.15 -26.29
CA LEU A 293 -125.23 50.22 -25.92
C LEU A 293 -126.62 50.89 -25.97
N LYS A 294 -126.73 52.16 -25.54
CA LYS A 294 -127.99 52.93 -25.60
C LYS A 294 -128.57 53.10 -27.01
N SER A 295 -127.74 53.00 -28.04
CA SER A 295 -128.15 53.15 -29.45
C SER A 295 -128.82 51.89 -30.04
N ARG A 296 -128.85 50.77 -29.30
CA ARG A 296 -129.42 49.50 -29.74
C ARG A 296 -130.75 49.20 -29.04
N VAL A 297 -131.60 48.41 -29.68
CA VAL A 297 -132.88 47.96 -29.10
C VAL A 297 -132.59 46.98 -27.95
N PHE A 298 -133.26 47.13 -26.81
CA PHE A 298 -132.99 46.35 -25.59
C PHE A 298 -133.05 44.82 -25.82
N ASN A 299 -134.03 44.34 -26.58
CA ASN A 299 -134.18 42.92 -26.88
C ASN A 299 -133.03 42.35 -27.74
N ASP A 300 -132.30 43.20 -28.48
CA ASP A 300 -131.13 42.79 -29.27
C ASP A 300 -129.84 42.76 -28.42
N LEU A 301 -129.91 43.22 -27.16
CA LEU A 301 -128.77 43.28 -26.23
C LEU A 301 -128.80 42.22 -25.14
N THR A 302 -129.98 41.67 -24.81
CA THR A 302 -130.16 40.69 -23.73
C THR A 302 -129.36 39.41 -23.98
N GLU A 303 -129.50 38.79 -25.15
CA GLU A 303 -128.76 37.57 -25.51
C GLU A 303 -127.23 37.82 -25.58
N PRO A 304 -126.73 38.90 -26.22
CA PRO A 304 -125.31 39.26 -26.16
C PRO A 304 -124.76 39.51 -24.75
N PHE A 305 -125.55 40.09 -23.84
CA PHE A 305 -125.14 40.28 -22.44
C PHE A 305 -125.04 38.95 -21.70
N GLU A 306 -126.05 38.09 -21.81
CA GLU A 306 -126.02 36.76 -21.19
C GLU A 306 -124.88 35.88 -21.71
N ASN A 307 -124.63 35.92 -23.03
CA ASN A 307 -123.50 35.22 -23.64
C ASN A 307 -122.15 35.79 -23.19
N HIS A 308 -122.04 37.12 -23.01
CA HIS A 308 -120.83 37.73 -22.48
C HIS A 308 -120.62 37.45 -20.99
N PHE A 309 -121.69 37.40 -20.19
CA PHE A 309 -121.60 36.94 -18.80
C PHE A 309 -121.13 35.49 -18.72
N LYS A 310 -121.65 34.58 -19.57
CA LYS A 310 -121.13 33.20 -19.69
C LYS A 310 -119.67 33.16 -20.11
N TYR A 311 -119.25 34.02 -21.05
CA TYR A 311 -117.85 34.16 -21.45
C TYR A 311 -116.97 34.59 -20.27
N LEU A 312 -117.35 35.63 -19.51
CA LEU A 312 -116.60 36.10 -18.34
C LEU A 312 -116.50 35.03 -17.25
N ILE A 313 -117.56 34.26 -17.02
CA ILE A 313 -117.55 33.14 -16.06
C ILE A 313 -116.60 32.04 -16.54
N ASN A 314 -116.65 31.67 -17.82
CA ASN A 314 -115.80 30.62 -18.38
C ASN A 314 -114.31 31.02 -18.38
N GLU A 315 -114.00 32.22 -18.84
CA GLU A 315 -112.63 32.77 -18.79
C GLU A 315 -112.15 32.99 -17.36
N GLY A 316 -113.03 33.40 -16.44
CA GLY A 316 -112.70 33.49 -15.01
C GLY A 316 -112.29 32.14 -14.43
N ASN A 317 -113.03 31.07 -14.75
CA ASN A 317 -112.68 29.71 -14.32
C ASN A 317 -111.39 29.20 -14.99
N ASN A 318 -111.20 29.47 -16.29
CA ASN A 318 -109.97 29.14 -17.01
C ASN A 318 -108.77 29.86 -16.40
N PHE A 319 -108.91 31.15 -16.10
CA PHE A 319 -107.89 31.96 -15.44
C PHE A 319 -107.50 31.38 -14.07
N VAL A 320 -108.49 31.02 -13.24
CA VAL A 320 -108.22 30.38 -11.94
C VAL A 320 -107.46 29.06 -12.12
N SER A 321 -107.88 28.20 -13.05
CA SER A 321 -107.19 26.93 -13.32
C SER A 321 -105.76 27.11 -13.80
N MET A 322 -105.51 28.13 -14.63
CA MET A 322 -104.20 28.50 -15.12
C MET A 322 -103.30 29.03 -13.99
N VAL A 323 -103.82 29.90 -13.12
CA VAL A 323 -103.09 30.41 -11.94
C VAL A 323 -102.69 29.25 -11.02
N THR A 324 -103.56 28.26 -10.82
CA THR A 324 -103.22 27.05 -10.04
C THR A 324 -102.07 26.25 -10.69
N SER A 325 -102.10 26.02 -12.00
CA SER A 325 -101.01 25.35 -12.73
C SER A 325 -99.69 26.14 -12.67
N LEU A 326 -99.74 27.47 -12.80
CA LEU A 326 -98.57 28.33 -12.68
C LEU A 326 -97.99 28.35 -11.26
N THR A 327 -98.85 28.23 -10.24
CA THR A 327 -98.41 28.12 -8.84
C THR A 327 -97.62 26.84 -8.60
N GLN A 328 -98.02 25.72 -9.21
CA GLN A 328 -97.27 24.47 -9.13
C GLN A 328 -95.89 24.59 -9.83
N LYS A 329 -95.84 25.19 -11.03
CA LYS A 329 -94.58 25.47 -11.73
C LYS A 329 -93.65 26.42 -10.96
N TYR A 330 -94.21 27.39 -10.23
CA TYR A 330 -93.42 28.25 -9.36
C TYR A 330 -92.76 27.48 -8.22
N MET A 331 -93.47 26.54 -7.58
CA MET A 331 -92.89 25.72 -6.51
C MET A 331 -91.75 24.85 -7.02
N GLU A 332 -91.87 24.26 -8.22
CA GLU A 332 -90.78 23.52 -8.88
C GLU A 332 -89.56 24.40 -9.18
N LEU A 333 -89.78 25.62 -9.72
CA LEU A 333 -88.70 26.58 -9.99
C LEU A 333 -88.03 27.08 -8.71
N LYS A 334 -88.80 27.26 -7.63
CA LYS A 334 -88.29 27.64 -6.30
C LYS A 334 -87.40 26.55 -5.72
N GLU A 335 -87.79 25.28 -5.83
CA GLU A 335 -86.99 24.16 -5.34
C GLU A 335 -85.68 23.98 -6.14
N ARG A 336 -85.74 24.19 -7.46
CA ARG A 336 -84.56 24.23 -8.33
C ARG A 336 -83.55 25.32 -7.93
N ALA A 337 -84.00 26.45 -7.39
CA ALA A 337 -83.12 27.50 -6.89
C ALA A 337 -82.28 27.06 -5.67
N PHE A 338 -82.85 26.22 -4.78
CA PHE A 338 -82.12 25.65 -3.64
C PHE A 338 -81.15 24.56 -4.07
N GLN A 339 -81.52 23.73 -5.06
CA GLN A 339 -80.64 22.69 -5.60
C GLN A 339 -79.36 23.27 -6.23
N ILE A 340 -79.44 24.46 -6.85
CA ILE A 340 -78.26 25.17 -7.40
C ILE A 340 -77.23 25.49 -6.32
N ASP A 341 -77.66 25.86 -5.11
CA ASP A 341 -76.75 26.18 -4.00
C ASP A 341 -76.03 24.92 -3.50
N GLU A 342 -76.75 23.80 -3.36
CA GLU A 342 -76.15 22.52 -2.95
C GLU A 342 -75.19 21.97 -4.02
N GLU A 343 -75.57 22.03 -5.29
CA GLU A 343 -74.75 21.53 -6.40
C GLU A 343 -73.43 22.31 -6.52
N ALA A 344 -73.49 23.64 -6.34
CA ALA A 344 -72.31 24.49 -6.35
C ALA A 344 -71.37 24.24 -5.16
N LYS A 345 -71.94 23.99 -3.96
CA LYS A 345 -71.14 23.61 -2.77
C LYS A 345 -70.44 22.27 -2.98
N LYS A 346 -71.17 21.28 -3.50
CA LYS A 346 -70.63 19.94 -3.78
C LYS A 346 -69.50 19.98 -4.82
N LYS A 347 -69.66 20.74 -5.91
CA LYS A 347 -68.60 20.92 -6.92
C LYS A 347 -67.32 21.54 -6.33
N LEU A 348 -67.47 22.49 -5.42
CA LEU A 348 -66.34 23.15 -4.77
C LEU A 348 -65.62 22.20 -3.79
N GLU A 349 -66.37 21.40 -3.01
CA GLU A 349 -65.81 20.36 -2.13
C GLU A 349 -65.09 19.25 -2.91
N GLU A 350 -65.67 18.79 -4.02
CA GLU A 350 -65.05 17.79 -4.91
C GLU A 350 -63.76 18.34 -5.54
N PHE A 351 -63.77 19.60 -6.00
CA PHE A 351 -62.59 20.28 -6.53
C PHE A 351 -61.48 20.44 -5.48
N GLY A 352 -61.82 20.88 -4.27
CA GLY A 352 -60.89 20.99 -3.15
C GLY A 352 -60.28 19.65 -2.74
N SER A 353 -61.09 18.58 -2.73
CA SER A 353 -60.62 17.22 -2.42
C SER A 353 -59.66 16.69 -3.49
N SER A 354 -59.93 16.95 -4.77
CA SER A 354 -59.05 16.60 -5.90
C SER A 354 -57.72 17.35 -5.87
N LEU A 355 -57.71 18.64 -5.51
CA LEU A 355 -56.47 19.39 -5.32
C LEU A 355 -55.65 18.87 -4.13
N ASN A 356 -56.32 18.53 -3.02
CA ASN A 356 -55.65 17.99 -1.84
C ASN A 356 -55.03 16.61 -2.10
N SER A 357 -55.69 15.74 -2.88
CA SER A 357 -55.10 14.46 -3.26
C SER A 357 -53.85 14.66 -4.13
N LYS A 358 -53.90 15.58 -5.10
CA LYS A 358 -52.73 15.93 -5.93
C LYS A 358 -51.57 16.48 -5.10
N LEU A 359 -51.84 17.30 -4.08
CA LEU A 359 -50.81 17.83 -3.19
C LEU A 359 -50.16 16.72 -2.34
N LYS A 360 -50.97 15.79 -1.82
CA LYS A 360 -50.44 14.61 -1.10
C LYS A 360 -49.59 13.70 -1.99
N ASP A 361 -50.03 13.45 -3.22
CA ASP A 361 -49.27 12.64 -4.18
C ASP A 361 -47.93 13.30 -4.51
N ARG A 362 -47.92 14.62 -4.75
CA ARG A 362 -46.69 15.42 -4.93
C ARG A 362 -45.72 15.28 -3.75
N ASP A 363 -46.21 15.46 -2.52
CA ASP A 363 -45.35 15.39 -1.32
C ASP A 363 -44.74 14.00 -1.13
N ARG A 364 -45.53 12.96 -1.43
CA ARG A 364 -45.04 11.57 -1.41
C ARG A 364 -43.96 11.35 -2.47
N ASP A 365 -44.16 11.83 -3.69
CA ASP A 365 -43.19 11.69 -4.77
C ASP A 365 -41.88 12.44 -4.46
N LEU A 366 -41.98 13.66 -3.92
CA LEU A 366 -40.80 14.44 -3.47
C LEU A 366 -40.01 13.69 -2.39
N SER A 367 -40.69 13.18 -1.37
CA SER A 367 -40.04 12.39 -0.31
C SER A 367 -39.36 11.14 -0.86
N THR A 368 -39.99 10.48 -1.84
CA THR A 368 -39.42 9.29 -2.49
C THR A 368 -38.16 9.65 -3.28
N PHE A 369 -38.18 10.72 -4.07
CA PHE A 369 -37.02 11.17 -4.84
C PHE A 369 -35.86 11.64 -3.94
N GLU A 370 -36.14 12.32 -2.83
CA GLU A 370 -35.11 12.70 -1.86
C GLU A 370 -34.45 11.49 -1.21
N LYS A 371 -35.25 10.49 -0.85
CA LYS A 371 -34.76 9.25 -0.25
C LYS A 371 -33.88 8.47 -1.24
N GLU A 372 -34.36 8.25 -2.46
CA GLU A 372 -33.57 7.57 -3.51
C GLU A 372 -32.27 8.31 -3.85
N LYS A 373 -32.32 9.65 -3.87
CA LYS A 373 -31.12 10.49 -4.07
C LYS A 373 -30.09 10.22 -2.98
N GLN A 374 -30.51 10.22 -1.72
CA GLN A 374 -29.61 9.99 -0.58
C GLN A 374 -29.05 8.57 -0.56
N GLU A 375 -29.87 7.55 -0.86
CA GLU A 375 -29.43 6.16 -0.94
C GLU A 375 -28.33 5.99 -1.99
N LYS A 376 -28.54 6.51 -3.22
CA LYS A 376 -27.54 6.41 -4.29
C LYS A 376 -26.25 7.20 -4.03
N ILE A 377 -26.36 8.37 -3.40
CA ILE A 377 -25.17 9.14 -2.98
C ILE A 377 -24.38 8.33 -1.96
N SER A 378 -25.06 7.76 -0.95
CA SER A 378 -24.44 6.95 0.10
C SER A 378 -23.75 5.70 -0.47
N GLU A 379 -24.36 5.04 -1.45
CA GLU A 379 -23.76 3.90 -2.15
C GLU A 379 -22.45 4.29 -2.84
N ILE A 380 -22.43 5.39 -3.60
CA ILE A 380 -21.22 5.84 -4.30
C ILE A 380 -20.13 6.29 -3.32
N GLU A 381 -20.49 7.02 -2.26
CA GLU A 381 -19.54 7.42 -1.22
C GLU A 381 -18.95 6.21 -0.51
N SER A 382 -19.74 5.16 -0.24
CA SER A 382 -19.23 3.93 0.36
C SER A 382 -18.21 3.21 -0.53
N ILE A 383 -18.46 3.16 -1.84
CA ILE A 383 -17.52 2.59 -2.83
C ILE A 383 -16.24 3.43 -2.85
N ARG A 384 -16.38 4.76 -2.89
CA ARG A 384 -15.23 5.68 -2.89
C ARG A 384 -14.34 5.49 -1.66
N ILE A 385 -14.93 5.50 -0.46
CA ILE A 385 -14.19 5.27 0.80
C ILE A 385 -13.48 3.92 0.75
N ARG A 386 -14.17 2.87 0.29
CA ARG A 386 -13.57 1.54 0.18
C ARG A 386 -12.37 1.51 -0.77
N LEU A 387 -12.44 2.17 -1.92
CA LEU A 387 -11.32 2.27 -2.86
C LEU A 387 -10.16 3.07 -2.27
N GLU A 388 -10.43 4.18 -1.57
CA GLU A 388 -9.41 4.99 -0.88
C GLU A 388 -8.66 4.17 0.19
N GLU A 389 -9.39 3.38 0.99
CA GLU A 389 -8.80 2.48 1.98
C GLU A 389 -7.88 1.43 1.35
N LEU A 390 -8.36 0.73 0.31
CA LEU A 390 -7.59 -0.32 -0.37
C LEU A 390 -6.35 0.26 -1.05
N TYR A 391 -6.49 1.40 -1.72
CA TYR A 391 -5.35 2.06 -2.36
C TYR A 391 -4.32 2.57 -1.34
N SER A 392 -4.77 3.06 -0.17
CA SER A 392 -3.89 3.42 0.94
C SER A 392 -3.12 2.22 1.49
N GLN A 393 -3.76 1.06 1.59
CA GLN A 393 -3.08 -0.19 1.98
C GLN A 393 -2.00 -0.60 0.96
N ILE A 394 -2.32 -0.53 -0.34
CA ILE A 394 -1.35 -0.78 -1.42
C ILE A 394 -0.13 0.15 -1.28
N LYS A 395 -0.36 1.46 -1.11
CA LYS A 395 0.74 2.43 -0.90
C LYS A 395 1.62 2.07 0.28
N LYS A 396 1.04 1.65 1.41
CA LYS A 396 1.80 1.23 2.60
C LYS A 396 2.65 0.00 2.34
N ILE A 397 2.11 -1.04 1.69
CA ILE A 397 2.84 -2.26 1.35
C ILE A 397 4.02 -1.93 0.43
N ILE A 398 3.78 -1.13 -0.60
CA ILE A 398 4.82 -0.75 -1.55
C ILE A 398 5.90 0.10 -0.88
N HIS A 399 5.52 1.08 -0.06
CA HIS A 399 6.47 1.95 0.64
C HIS A 399 7.38 1.16 1.59
N PHE A 400 6.80 0.22 2.35
CA PHE A 400 7.56 -0.67 3.22
C PHE A 400 8.55 -1.53 2.43
N SER A 401 8.09 -2.17 1.35
CA SER A 401 8.94 -3.02 0.50
C SER A 401 10.03 -2.24 -0.22
N ASN A 402 9.76 -1.00 -0.66
CA ASN A 402 10.77 -0.09 -1.20
C ASN A 402 11.86 0.18 -0.17
N GLY A 403 11.46 0.58 1.05
CA GLY A 403 12.38 0.84 2.16
C GLY A 403 13.28 -0.35 2.46
N ASN A 404 12.72 -1.57 2.47
CA ASN A 404 13.48 -2.80 2.67
C ASN A 404 14.53 -3.02 1.57
N CYS A 405 14.18 -2.83 0.30
CA CYS A 405 15.14 -2.98 -0.82
C CYS A 405 16.32 -1.98 -0.69
N LEU A 406 16.04 -0.74 -0.29
CA LEU A 406 17.09 0.26 -0.06
C LEU A 406 17.95 -0.05 1.18
N GLN A 407 17.34 -0.59 2.23
CA GLN A 407 18.07 -1.03 3.41
C GLN A 407 18.96 -2.23 3.10
N GLU A 408 18.47 -3.23 2.38
CA GLU A 408 19.27 -4.38 1.90
C GLU A 408 20.50 -3.92 1.11
N ALA A 409 20.36 -2.91 0.25
CA ALA A 409 21.48 -2.33 -0.49
C ALA A 409 22.51 -1.64 0.43
N LYS A 410 22.04 -0.89 1.44
CA LYS A 410 22.91 -0.27 2.46
C LYS A 410 23.61 -1.31 3.32
N ASP A 411 22.90 -2.37 3.69
CA ASP A 411 23.44 -3.46 4.47
C ASP A 411 24.53 -4.18 3.68
N LEU A 412 24.34 -4.42 2.38
CA LEU A 412 25.39 -5.00 1.53
C LEU A 412 26.58 -4.05 1.32
N LEU A 413 26.36 -2.73 1.30
CA LEU A 413 27.45 -1.74 1.28
C LEU A 413 28.31 -1.81 2.55
N SER A 414 27.76 -2.20 3.70
CA SER A 414 28.55 -2.39 4.94
C SER A 414 29.57 -3.55 4.87
N TRP A 415 29.48 -4.39 3.83
CA TRP A 415 30.47 -5.44 3.52
C TRP A 415 31.62 -4.91 2.65
N SER A 416 31.76 -3.59 2.54
CA SER A 416 32.86 -2.92 1.86
C SER A 416 33.51 -1.88 2.77
N LEU A 417 34.76 -1.54 2.47
CA LEU A 417 35.49 -0.45 3.11
C LEU A 417 35.38 0.79 2.25
N SER A 418 35.11 1.93 2.87
CA SER A 418 35.19 3.21 2.18
C SER A 418 36.62 3.53 1.80
N ASP A 419 36.79 4.01 0.58
CA ASP A 419 38.09 4.47 0.10
C ASP A 419 38.54 5.64 0.98
N ASN A 420 39.77 5.55 1.46
CA ASN A 420 40.44 6.64 2.17
C ASN A 420 41.72 7.02 1.41
N GLN A 421 42.50 7.95 1.94
CA GLN A 421 43.76 8.38 1.31
C GLN A 421 44.91 7.35 1.42
N SER A 422 44.64 6.14 1.91
CA SER A 422 45.65 5.07 1.98
C SER A 422 46.09 4.66 0.57
N GLU A 423 47.40 4.46 0.41
CA GLU A 423 47.99 3.94 -0.81
C GLU A 423 47.40 2.57 -1.20
N LEU A 424 46.88 1.82 -0.23
CA LEU A 424 46.19 0.54 -0.46
C LEU A 424 44.96 0.65 -1.37
N PHE A 425 44.23 1.76 -1.31
CA PHE A 425 43.02 1.98 -2.11
C PHE A 425 43.32 2.81 -3.36
N SER A 426 44.58 3.19 -3.59
CA SER A 426 45.00 3.90 -4.80
C SER A 426 44.95 3.02 -6.06
N ARG A 427 44.93 1.69 -5.87
CA ARG A 427 44.90 0.70 -6.94
C ARG A 427 43.56 -0.03 -6.92
N PRO A 428 42.97 -0.32 -8.09
CA PRO A 428 41.66 -0.96 -8.18
C PRO A 428 41.68 -2.43 -7.73
N ILE A 429 42.85 -3.08 -7.73
CA ILE A 429 43.04 -4.46 -7.34
C ILE A 429 44.39 -4.58 -6.64
N GLN A 430 44.41 -5.21 -5.46
CA GLN A 430 45.64 -5.43 -4.72
C GLN A 430 45.55 -6.68 -3.82
N TRP A 431 46.59 -7.52 -3.88
CA TRP A 431 46.75 -8.62 -2.95
C TRP A 431 47.35 -8.13 -1.63
N ILE A 432 46.73 -8.57 -0.54
CA ILE A 432 47.17 -8.36 0.84
C ILE A 432 47.28 -9.74 1.47
N TYR A 433 48.38 -9.99 2.17
CA TYR A 433 48.59 -11.28 2.81
C TYR A 433 48.55 -11.12 4.33
N MET A 434 47.73 -11.96 4.98
CA MET A 434 47.73 -12.08 6.43
C MET A 434 48.67 -13.19 6.85
N PRO A 435 49.75 -12.90 7.59
CA PRO A 435 50.63 -13.95 8.08
C PRO A 435 49.96 -14.73 9.20
N LEU A 436 50.34 -16.00 9.31
CA LEU A 436 49.94 -16.88 10.41
C LEU A 436 51.01 -17.96 10.61
N TYR A 437 51.09 -18.50 11.83
CA TYR A 437 51.84 -19.73 12.08
C TYR A 437 50.89 -20.89 12.30
N VAL A 438 51.24 -22.03 11.74
CA VAL A 438 50.50 -23.28 11.90
C VAL A 438 51.45 -24.37 12.37
N MET A 439 50.94 -25.23 13.25
CA MET A 439 51.61 -26.42 13.73
C MET A 439 50.63 -27.59 13.70
N PHE A 440 51.02 -28.66 13.01
CA PHE A 440 50.28 -29.93 13.02
C PHE A 440 50.87 -30.85 14.07
N ILE A 441 50.02 -31.35 14.96
CA ILE A 441 50.42 -32.14 16.12
C ILE A 441 49.65 -33.45 16.10
N GLU A 442 50.36 -34.57 16.13
CA GLU A 442 49.82 -35.91 16.22
C GLU A 442 49.88 -36.40 17.67
N LYS A 443 48.80 -37.03 18.15
CA LYS A 443 48.85 -37.80 19.40
C LYS A 443 49.42 -39.18 19.11
N LYS A 444 50.54 -39.53 19.74
CA LYS A 444 51.23 -40.83 19.53
C LYS A 444 50.33 -42.04 19.82
N ASP A 445 49.40 -41.90 20.76
CA ASP A 445 48.55 -43.01 21.22
C ASP A 445 47.35 -43.28 20.30
N THR A 446 46.78 -42.23 19.69
CA THR A 446 45.54 -42.33 18.89
C THR A 446 45.75 -42.10 17.40
N MET A 447 46.94 -41.63 16.99
CA MET A 447 47.24 -41.15 15.63
C MET A 447 46.32 -40.01 15.18
N GLU A 448 45.62 -39.36 16.13
CA GLU A 448 44.80 -38.20 15.81
C GLU A 448 45.68 -36.97 15.64
N GLU A 449 45.56 -36.33 14.49
CA GLU A 449 46.19 -35.06 14.19
C GLU A 449 45.27 -33.90 14.57
N LYS A 450 45.87 -32.84 15.11
CA LYS A 450 45.20 -31.56 15.37
C LYS A 450 46.02 -30.41 14.77
N MET A 451 45.33 -29.39 14.29
CA MET A 451 45.95 -28.15 13.84
C MET A 451 45.91 -27.08 14.95
N GLU A 452 47.08 -26.57 15.32
CA GLU A 452 47.22 -25.35 16.13
C GLU A 452 47.66 -24.18 15.25
N LEU A 453 47.08 -23.00 15.50
CA LEU A 453 47.31 -21.83 14.67
C LEU A 453 47.37 -20.54 15.48
N ILE A 454 48.18 -19.59 15.01
CA ILE A 454 48.29 -18.23 15.52
C ILE A 454 47.87 -17.25 14.43
N LEU A 455 46.83 -16.47 14.72
CA LEU A 455 46.36 -15.36 13.89
C LEU A 455 46.98 -14.04 14.38
N PRO A 456 46.80 -12.93 13.64
CA PRO A 456 47.26 -11.65 14.10
C PRO A 456 46.67 -11.21 15.45
N GLY A 457 47.51 -10.62 16.30
CA GLY A 457 47.10 -10.18 17.64
C GLY A 457 48.03 -9.13 18.25
N ILE A 458 47.74 -8.78 19.49
CA ILE A 458 48.43 -7.76 20.27
C ILE A 458 49.31 -8.44 21.31
N VAL A 459 50.58 -8.07 21.33
CA VAL A 459 51.53 -8.50 22.36
C VAL A 459 51.52 -7.52 23.52
N THR A 460 51.48 -8.05 24.74
CA THR A 460 51.40 -7.29 25.99
C THR A 460 52.65 -7.48 26.84
N ASN A 461 52.82 -6.59 27.83
CA ASN A 461 53.90 -6.67 28.81
C ASN A 461 53.53 -7.55 30.02
N ASP A 462 52.36 -8.19 30.03
CA ASP A 462 51.93 -9.07 31.12
C ASP A 462 52.45 -10.49 30.85
N PRO A 463 53.39 -11.03 31.65
CA PRO A 463 53.91 -12.38 31.48
C PRO A 463 52.83 -13.46 31.59
N ASN A 464 51.71 -13.19 32.26
CA ASN A 464 50.58 -14.12 32.37
C ASN A 464 49.65 -14.07 31.15
N ASN A 465 49.75 -13.01 30.34
CA ASN A 465 48.87 -12.77 29.19
C ASN A 465 49.60 -12.05 28.04
N ILE A 466 50.69 -12.67 27.58
CA ILE A 466 51.64 -12.08 26.62
C ILE A 466 50.98 -11.80 25.26
N TYR A 467 49.93 -12.55 24.90
CA TYR A 467 49.27 -12.44 23.62
C TYR A 467 47.77 -12.37 23.81
N GLN A 468 47.14 -11.39 23.16
CA GLN A 468 45.70 -11.25 23.06
C GLN A 468 45.32 -11.16 21.58
N GLU A 469 44.27 -11.84 21.15
CA GLU A 469 43.70 -11.61 19.83
C GLU A 469 43.28 -10.14 19.67
N ILE A 470 43.35 -9.62 18.43
CA ILE A 470 43.07 -8.21 18.14
C ILE A 470 41.60 -7.80 18.38
N SER A 471 40.69 -8.76 18.39
CA SER A 471 39.25 -8.55 18.62
C SER A 471 38.56 -9.85 19.04
N ASP A 472 37.43 -9.73 19.72
CA ASP A 472 36.58 -10.88 20.08
C ASP A 472 36.08 -11.63 18.82
N THR A 473 35.85 -10.92 17.72
CA THR A 473 35.52 -11.52 16.42
C THR A 473 36.62 -12.46 15.94
N MET A 474 37.90 -12.10 16.15
CA MET A 474 39.04 -12.96 15.78
C MET A 474 39.12 -14.21 16.68
N VAL A 475 38.79 -14.09 17.97
CA VAL A 475 38.69 -15.24 18.89
C VAL A 475 37.63 -16.23 18.42
N ASN A 476 36.43 -15.73 18.13
CA ASN A 476 35.31 -16.53 17.64
C ASN A 476 35.61 -17.16 16.28
N PHE A 477 36.26 -16.38 15.39
CA PHE A 477 36.71 -16.87 14.10
C PHE A 477 37.71 -18.01 14.24
N LYS A 478 38.73 -17.90 15.10
CA LYS A 478 39.72 -18.96 15.32
C LYS A 478 39.06 -20.28 15.73
N LYS A 479 38.04 -20.24 16.60
CA LYS A 479 37.30 -21.43 17.03
C LYS A 479 36.52 -22.06 15.86
N THR A 480 35.70 -21.26 15.19
CA THR A 480 34.87 -21.71 14.06
C THR A 480 35.69 -22.13 12.85
N PHE A 481 36.86 -21.50 12.64
CA PHE A 481 37.78 -21.83 11.55
C PHE A 481 38.44 -23.20 11.74
N LYS A 482 38.82 -23.55 12.97
CA LYS A 482 39.33 -24.90 13.28
C LYS A 482 38.28 -25.96 12.95
N GLU A 483 37.05 -25.78 13.41
CA GLU A 483 35.93 -26.68 13.10
C GLU A 483 35.75 -26.82 11.58
N ARG A 484 35.80 -25.70 10.86
CA ARG A 484 35.64 -25.71 9.40
C ARG A 484 36.79 -26.39 8.65
N ILE A 485 38.04 -26.25 9.09
CA ILE A 485 39.17 -26.96 8.49
C ILE A 485 39.00 -28.48 8.66
N GLU A 486 38.51 -28.93 9.82
CA GLU A 486 38.28 -30.36 10.04
C GLU A 486 37.16 -30.92 9.15
N GLU A 487 36.15 -30.10 8.81
CA GLU A 487 35.04 -30.49 7.93
C GLU A 487 35.39 -30.39 6.43
N ASP A 488 36.26 -29.46 6.05
CA ASP A 488 36.64 -29.17 4.66
C ASP A 488 38.02 -29.75 4.32
N MET A 489 38.01 -30.98 3.81
CA MET A 489 39.22 -31.73 3.47
C MET A 489 40.12 -31.00 2.46
N ALA A 490 39.54 -30.25 1.51
CA ALA A 490 40.31 -29.52 0.52
C ALA A 490 41.04 -28.33 1.15
N LEU A 491 40.35 -27.60 2.03
CA LEU A 491 40.95 -26.53 2.81
C LEU A 491 42.07 -27.08 3.72
N ARG A 492 41.81 -28.17 4.45
CA ARG A 492 42.82 -28.81 5.31
C ARG A 492 44.07 -29.23 4.54
N SER A 493 43.89 -29.90 3.40
CA SER A 493 45.00 -30.35 2.55
C SER A 493 45.87 -29.19 2.07
N ASN A 494 45.29 -28.02 1.76
CA ASN A 494 46.06 -26.82 1.39
C ASN A 494 46.98 -26.35 2.54
N PHE A 495 46.50 -26.38 3.78
CA PHE A 495 47.30 -26.05 4.96
C PHE A 495 48.40 -27.08 5.22
N GLU A 496 48.09 -28.38 5.15
CA GLU A 496 49.07 -29.47 5.34
C GLU A 496 50.18 -29.40 4.29
N PHE A 497 49.81 -29.38 3.01
CA PHE A 497 50.75 -29.31 1.90
C PHE A 497 51.64 -28.06 1.95
N SER A 498 51.05 -26.90 2.27
CA SER A 498 51.81 -25.66 2.43
C SER A 498 52.75 -25.72 3.64
N SER A 499 52.32 -26.36 4.73
CA SER A 499 53.12 -26.53 5.94
C SER A 499 54.29 -27.49 5.71
N GLU A 500 54.09 -28.61 5.03
CA GLU A 500 55.14 -29.58 4.73
C GLU A 500 56.21 -29.01 3.79
N ASN A 501 55.79 -28.32 2.73
CA ASN A 501 56.73 -27.76 1.75
C ASN A 501 57.67 -26.70 2.33
N LYS A 502 57.28 -26.05 3.43
CA LYS A 502 58.11 -25.05 4.12
C LYS A 502 58.18 -25.28 5.63
N ASN A 503 58.42 -26.54 5.99
CA ASN A 503 58.54 -26.94 7.38
C ASN A 503 59.79 -26.34 8.04
N LEU A 504 59.57 -25.52 9.06
CA LEU A 504 60.64 -24.88 9.82
C LEU A 504 61.40 -25.89 10.69
N ILE A 505 60.82 -27.05 11.02
CA ILE A 505 61.50 -28.10 11.80
C ILE A 505 62.71 -28.65 11.03
N ASP A 506 62.60 -28.72 9.70
CA ASP A 506 63.66 -29.20 8.82
C ASP A 506 64.78 -28.15 8.62
N ASP A 507 64.56 -26.90 9.05
CA ASP A 507 65.58 -25.84 9.03
C ASP A 507 66.62 -26.08 10.13
N LYS A 508 67.83 -26.48 9.74
CA LYS A 508 68.98 -26.69 10.62
C LYS A 508 69.33 -25.47 11.48
N SER A 509 68.92 -24.26 11.07
CA SER A 509 69.15 -23.02 11.81
C SER A 509 68.03 -22.65 12.79
N LEU A 510 66.91 -23.40 12.81
CA LEU A 510 65.73 -23.10 13.64
C LEU A 510 66.10 -22.90 15.12
N ALA A 511 66.89 -23.81 15.70
CA ALA A 511 67.29 -23.73 17.09
C ALA A 511 68.05 -22.43 17.41
N LYS A 512 68.94 -22.01 16.49
CA LYS A 512 69.71 -20.77 16.63
C LYS A 512 68.82 -19.55 16.51
N LYS A 513 67.90 -19.53 15.54
CA LYS A 513 66.92 -18.44 15.34
C LYS A 513 66.03 -18.26 16.57
N ILE A 514 65.50 -19.35 17.12
CA ILE A 514 64.68 -19.31 18.35
C ILE A 514 65.50 -18.79 19.55
N GLN A 515 66.76 -19.22 19.72
CA GLN A 515 67.62 -18.71 20.81
C GLN A 515 67.90 -17.20 20.70
N GLN A 516 68.11 -16.71 19.48
CA GLN A 516 68.26 -15.28 19.22
C GLN A 516 66.95 -14.53 19.54
N GLY A 517 65.80 -15.07 19.13
CA GLY A 517 64.48 -14.53 19.45
C GLY A 517 64.20 -14.47 20.95
N ILE A 518 64.53 -15.51 21.71
CA ILE A 518 64.42 -15.51 23.19
C ILE A 518 65.22 -14.35 23.79
N SER A 519 66.44 -14.14 23.31
CA SER A 519 67.32 -13.07 23.82
C SER A 519 66.71 -11.69 23.58
N ILE A 520 66.10 -11.48 22.41
CA ILE A 520 65.42 -10.23 22.04
C ILE A 520 64.15 -10.04 22.89
N LEU A 521 63.26 -11.04 22.96
CA LEU A 521 62.03 -10.97 23.75
C LEU A 521 62.30 -10.71 25.24
N ARG A 522 63.38 -11.27 25.78
CA ARG A 522 63.84 -11.01 27.15
C ARG A 522 64.32 -9.57 27.33
N SER A 523 65.06 -9.03 26.35
CA SER A 523 65.49 -7.62 26.38
C SER A 523 64.32 -6.64 26.35
N TYR A 524 63.21 -7.03 25.71
CA TYR A 524 61.97 -6.25 25.67
C TYR A 524 61.06 -6.49 26.89
N ALA A 525 61.49 -7.32 27.85
CA ALA A 525 60.71 -7.71 29.02
C ALA A 525 59.33 -8.33 28.66
N ILE A 526 59.23 -9.00 27.51
CA ILE A 526 58.01 -9.68 27.04
C ILE A 526 57.90 -11.08 27.67
N ILE A 527 59.04 -11.77 27.81
CA ILE A 527 59.10 -13.11 28.41
C ILE A 527 59.93 -13.11 29.70
N ASN A 528 59.60 -14.02 30.62
CA ASN A 528 60.33 -14.26 31.86
C ASN A 528 61.16 -15.57 31.80
N ASP A 529 61.94 -15.86 32.84
CA ASP A 529 62.79 -17.05 32.91
C ASP A 529 62.00 -18.37 32.85
N GLU A 530 60.74 -18.39 33.29
CA GLU A 530 59.87 -19.58 33.24
C GLU A 530 59.44 -19.91 31.81
N ILE A 531 59.08 -18.88 31.04
CA ILE A 531 58.71 -19.00 29.64
C ILE A 531 59.91 -19.39 28.80
N GLU A 532 61.09 -18.80 29.06
CA GLU A 532 62.33 -19.21 28.42
C GLU A 532 62.62 -20.71 28.63
N LYS A 533 62.48 -21.20 29.87
CA LYS A 533 62.66 -22.64 30.18
C LYS A 533 61.65 -23.50 29.40
N THR A 534 60.39 -23.07 29.31
CA THR A 534 59.35 -23.76 28.56
C THR A 534 59.70 -23.87 27.08
N ILE A 535 60.10 -22.75 26.46
CA ILE A 535 60.50 -22.72 25.04
C ILE A 535 61.68 -23.68 24.80
N ARG A 536 62.73 -23.61 25.64
CA ARG A 536 63.93 -24.46 25.49
C ARG A 536 63.60 -25.94 25.67
N SER A 537 62.74 -26.27 26.64
CA SER A 537 62.29 -27.64 26.88
C SER A 537 61.55 -28.20 25.67
N ASN A 538 60.54 -27.47 25.18
CA ASN A 538 59.73 -27.89 24.03
C ASN A 538 60.56 -27.97 22.74
N LEU A 539 61.48 -27.03 22.52
CA LEU A 539 62.38 -27.06 21.37
C LEU A 539 63.27 -28.30 21.36
N ASN A 540 63.80 -28.70 22.52
CA ASN A 540 64.59 -29.92 22.62
C ASN A 540 63.74 -31.18 22.37
N LEU A 541 62.50 -31.21 22.86
CA LEU A 541 61.56 -32.31 22.63
C LEU A 541 61.16 -32.46 21.16
N ILE A 542 61.09 -31.36 20.41
CA ILE A 542 60.68 -31.36 19.00
C ILE A 542 61.86 -31.68 18.07
N LEU A 543 63.06 -31.18 18.35
CA LEU A 543 64.24 -31.38 17.49
C LEU A 543 65.02 -32.68 17.77
N LYS A 544 64.78 -33.34 18.91
CA LYS A 544 65.29 -34.66 19.22
C LYS A 544 64.11 -35.62 19.33
N PRO A 545 63.67 -36.26 18.22
CA PRO A 545 62.52 -37.15 18.23
C PRO A 545 62.67 -38.34 19.19
#